data_AF-A0A536EUS6-F1
#
_entry.id   AF-A0A536EUS6-F1
#
_cell.length_a   1.000
_cell.length_b   1.000
_cell.length_c   1.000
_cell.angle_alpha   90.00
_cell.angle_beta   90.00
_cell.angle_gamma   90.00
#
_symmetry.space_group_name_H-M   'P 1'
#
loop_
_entity.id
_entity.type
_entity.pdbx_description
1 polymer ?
#
loop_
_entity_poly.entity_id
_entity_poly.type
_entity_poly.pdbx_seq_one_letter_code
_entity_poly.pdbx_strand_id
1 'polypeptide(L)'
;MSRSRGQSVLYAVVLIPTLMLVFALAVDVATLQMQKLRLRYAVDLATVTAAMAIDSEYYSRTGRLQLDPTNAALTAREYLLRNLDGLPDISSPEAITSGRRQC
;
A
#
# COMPACT_ATOMS: atom_id res chain seq x y z
N MET A 1 -13.93 39.22 -34.64
CA MET A 1 -13.44 37.85 -34.42
C MET A 1 -12.33 37.69 -33.35
N SER A 2 -11.87 38.77 -32.68
CA SER A 2 -10.80 38.67 -31.64
C SER A 2 -11.29 38.22 -30.26
N ARG A 3 -12.58 38.43 -29.94
CA ARG A 3 -13.16 38.12 -28.62
C ARG A 3 -13.31 36.62 -28.35
N SER A 4 -13.65 35.83 -29.39
CA SER A 4 -13.73 34.37 -29.28
C SER A 4 -12.35 33.72 -29.10
N ARG A 5 -11.33 34.21 -29.82
CA ARG A 5 -9.95 33.73 -29.69
C ARG A 5 -9.38 33.98 -28.29
N GLY A 6 -9.63 35.15 -27.71
CA GLY A 6 -9.21 35.46 -26.33
C GLY A 6 -9.87 34.57 -25.27
N GLN A 7 -11.17 34.25 -25.44
CA GLN A 7 -11.86 33.33 -24.54
C GLN A 7 -11.38 31.88 -24.69
N SER A 8 -11.13 31.39 -25.91
CA SER A 8 -10.61 30.05 -26.12
C SER A 8 -9.22 29.85 -25.50
N VAL A 9 -8.35 30.87 -25.59
CA VAL A 9 -7.03 30.83 -24.94
C VAL A 9 -7.16 30.86 -23.42
N LEU A 10 -8.07 31.67 -22.87
CA LEU A 10 -8.32 31.72 -21.43
C LEU A 10 -8.78 30.35 -20.90
N TYR A 11 -9.71 29.70 -21.61
CA TYR A 11 -10.12 28.35 -21.27
C TYR A 11 -8.98 27.36 -21.40
N ALA A 12 -8.14 27.40 -22.44
CA ALA A 12 -7.00 26.51 -22.53
C ALA A 12 -6.00 26.70 -21.37
N VAL A 13 -5.70 27.94 -21.00
CA VAL A 13 -4.77 28.29 -19.92
C VAL A 13 -5.29 27.89 -18.54
N VAL A 14 -6.61 27.83 -18.33
CA VAL A 14 -7.19 27.41 -17.04
C VAL A 14 -7.53 25.91 -17.04
N LEU A 15 -8.12 25.42 -18.12
CA LEU A 15 -8.64 24.05 -18.23
C LEU A 15 -7.50 23.04 -18.34
N ILE A 16 -6.47 23.31 -19.13
CA ILE A 16 -5.38 22.34 -19.30
C ILE A 16 -4.62 22.11 -17.99
N PRO A 17 -4.21 23.14 -17.23
CA PRO A 17 -3.57 22.94 -15.94
C PRO A 17 -4.47 22.28 -14.90
N THR A 18 -5.76 22.62 -14.87
CA THR A 18 -6.71 21.98 -13.94
C THR A 18 -6.93 20.52 -14.27
N LEU A 19 -7.07 20.16 -15.55
CA LEU A 19 -7.15 18.76 -15.98
C LEU A 19 -5.86 18.00 -15.68
N MET A 20 -4.69 18.60 -15.90
CA MET A 20 -3.41 17.99 -15.51
C MET A 20 -3.31 17.78 -14.00
N LEU A 21 -3.74 18.75 -13.20
CA LEU A 21 -3.75 18.64 -11.73
C LEU A 21 -4.66 17.51 -11.27
N VAL A 22 -5.89 17.44 -11.81
CA VAL A 22 -6.85 16.37 -11.50
C VAL A 22 -6.29 15.02 -11.90
N PHE A 23 -5.65 14.93 -13.07
CA PHE A 23 -5.02 13.70 -13.54
C PHE A 23 -3.87 13.26 -12.63
N ALA A 24 -2.96 14.18 -12.27
CA ALA A 24 -1.88 13.90 -11.34
C ALA A 24 -2.41 13.39 -9.99
N LEU A 25 -3.44 14.06 -9.46
CA LEU A 25 -4.08 13.65 -8.21
C LEU A 25 -4.73 12.26 -8.32
N ALA A 26 -5.36 11.95 -9.45
CA ALA A 26 -5.93 10.64 -9.69
C ALA A 26 -4.86 9.54 -9.74
N VAL A 27 -3.70 9.82 -10.35
CA VAL A 27 -2.53 8.92 -10.34
C VAL A 27 -2.04 8.70 -8.92
N ASP A 28 -1.87 9.77 -8.14
CA ASP A 28 -1.44 9.67 -6.73
C ASP A 28 -2.40 8.80 -5.90
N VAL A 29 -3.70 9.04 -6.03
CA VAL A 29 -4.73 8.23 -5.36
C VAL A 29 -4.65 6.76 -5.80
N ALA A 30 -4.47 6.49 -7.09
CA ALA A 30 -4.34 5.13 -7.60
C ALA A 30 -3.12 4.41 -7.01
N THR A 31 -1.96 5.09 -6.93
CA THR A 31 -0.75 4.53 -6.30
C THR A 31 -0.98 4.22 -4.82
N LEU A 32 -1.67 5.10 -4.10
CA LEU A 32 -1.98 4.91 -2.68
C LEU A 32 -2.93 3.72 -2.46
N GLN A 33 -3.96 3.57 -3.30
CA GLN A 33 -4.84 2.40 -3.24
C GLN A 33 -4.09 1.11 -3.49
N MET A 34 -3.13 1.12 -4.42
CA MET A 34 -2.32 -0.06 -4.72
C MET A 34 -1.38 -0.43 -3.57
N GLN A 35 -0.76 0.57 -2.91
CA GLN A 35 0.03 0.36 -1.71
C GLN A 35 -0.81 -0.20 -0.56
N LYS A 36 -2.01 0.35 -0.34
CA LYS A 36 -2.96 -0.16 0.66
C LYS A 36 -3.32 -1.63 0.42
N LEU A 37 -3.55 -2.01 -0.83
CA LEU A 37 -3.87 -3.40 -1.17
C LEU A 37 -2.69 -4.34 -0.89
N ARG A 38 -1.47 -3.94 -1.28
CA ARG A 38 -0.24 -4.70 -0.99
C ARG A 38 -0.01 -4.87 0.51
N LEU A 39 -0.19 -3.79 1.28
CA LEU A 39 -0.08 -3.84 2.74
C LEU A 39 -1.08 -4.82 3.35
N ARG A 40 -2.34 -4.77 2.90
CA ARG A 40 -3.37 -5.68 3.40
C ARG A 40 -3.06 -7.14 3.08
N TYR A 41 -2.52 -7.42 1.90
CA TYR A 41 -2.10 -8.76 1.50
C TYR A 41 -0.91 -9.27 2.35
N ALA A 42 0.09 -8.42 2.58
CA ALA A 42 1.25 -8.76 3.44
C ALA A 42 0.83 -9.13 4.86
N VAL A 43 -0.11 -8.37 5.43
CA VAL A 43 -0.69 -8.63 6.77
C VAL A 43 -1.51 -9.91 6.79
N ASP A 44 -2.35 -10.13 5.77
CA ASP A 44 -3.19 -11.33 5.68
C ASP A 44 -2.34 -12.60 5.62
N LEU A 45 -1.31 -12.60 4.77
CA LEU A 45 -0.38 -13.73 4.66
C LEU A 45 0.35 -14.00 5.98
N ALA A 46 0.84 -12.95 6.66
CA ALA A 46 1.47 -13.10 7.98
C ALA A 46 0.49 -13.67 9.03
N THR A 47 -0.77 -13.27 8.97
CA THR A 47 -1.82 -13.75 9.88
C THR A 47 -2.14 -15.22 9.63
N VAL A 48 -2.26 -15.63 8.36
CA VAL A 48 -2.48 -17.03 7.99
C VAL A 48 -1.30 -17.90 8.43
N THR A 49 -0.06 -17.43 8.24
CA THR A 49 1.13 -18.16 8.69
C THR A 49 1.18 -18.29 10.21
N ALA A 50 0.81 -17.23 10.94
CA ALA A 50 0.72 -17.26 12.40
C ALA A 50 -0.36 -18.23 12.90
N ALA A 51 -1.51 -18.30 12.23
CA ALA A 51 -2.57 -19.24 12.55
C ALA A 51 -2.17 -20.72 12.34
N MET A 52 -1.08 -20.98 11.61
CA MET A 52 -0.51 -22.32 11.44
C MET A 52 0.55 -22.67 12.50
N ALA A 53 0.88 -21.76 13.43
CA ALA A 53 1.77 -22.04 14.55
C ALA A 53 1.07 -22.87 15.63
N ILE A 54 1.00 -24.19 15.39
CA ILE A 54 0.33 -25.17 16.25
C ILE A 54 1.25 -25.56 17.42
N ASP A 55 0.67 -25.71 18.61
CA ASP A 55 1.33 -26.31 19.77
C ASP A 55 1.49 -27.83 19.56
N SER A 56 2.67 -28.24 19.12
CA SER A 56 2.99 -29.64 18.86
C SER A 56 3.01 -30.51 20.13
N GLU A 57 3.36 -29.93 21.27
CA GLU A 57 3.50 -30.66 22.53
C GLU A 57 2.13 -30.93 23.16
N TYR A 58 1.23 -29.95 23.09
CA TYR A 58 -0.17 -30.14 23.44
C TYR A 58 -0.86 -31.13 22.50
N TYR A 59 -0.59 -31.06 21.20
CA TYR A 59 -1.10 -32.00 20.22
C TYR A 59 -0.64 -33.44 20.50
N SER A 60 0.64 -33.66 20.79
CA SER A 60 1.19 -35.00 21.05
C SER A 60 0.62 -35.64 22.31
N ARG A 61 0.20 -34.85 23.31
CA ARG A 61 -0.40 -35.37 24.55
C ARG A 61 -1.91 -35.57 24.49
N THR A 62 -2.62 -34.72 23.76
CA THR A 62 -4.10 -34.66 23.80
C THR A 62 -4.78 -35.10 22.51
N GLY A 63 -4.03 -35.20 21.40
CA GLY A 63 -4.55 -35.41 20.05
C GLY A 63 -5.35 -34.23 19.49
N ARG A 64 -5.40 -33.09 20.19
CA ARG A 64 -6.16 -31.90 19.78
C ARG A 64 -5.22 -30.84 19.25
N LEU A 65 -5.55 -30.29 18.08
CA LEU A 65 -4.86 -29.12 17.54
C LEU A 65 -5.22 -27.90 18.39
N GLN A 66 -4.20 -27.27 18.97
CA GLN A 66 -4.32 -26.01 19.67
C GLN A 66 -3.25 -25.06 19.14
N LEU A 67 -3.60 -23.78 19.04
CA LEU A 67 -2.65 -22.74 18.63
C LEU A 67 -1.74 -22.40 19.82
N ASP A 68 -0.43 -22.34 19.59
CA ASP A 68 0.49 -21.77 20.58
C ASP A 68 0.44 -20.24 20.45
N PRO A 69 -0.12 -19.50 21.42
CA PRO A 69 -0.31 -18.06 21.29
C PRO A 69 1.02 -17.30 21.27
N THR A 70 2.07 -17.83 21.88
CA THR A 70 3.40 -17.18 21.95
C THR A 70 4.12 -17.36 20.62
N ASN A 71 4.18 -18.59 20.10
CA ASN A 71 4.78 -18.85 18.79
C ASN A 71 3.99 -18.24 17.64
N ALA A 72 2.65 -18.19 17.72
CA ALA A 72 1.83 -17.52 16.72
C ALA A 72 2.15 -16.02 16.64
N ALA A 73 2.25 -15.32 17.78
CA ALA A 73 2.57 -13.89 17.79
C ALA A 73 3.96 -13.59 17.23
N LEU A 74 4.97 -14.41 17.58
CA LEU A 74 6.33 -14.29 17.05
C LEU A 74 6.38 -14.55 15.54
N THR A 75 5.69 -15.60 15.10
CA THR A 75 5.57 -15.94 13.67
C THR A 75 4.86 -14.83 12.89
N ALA A 76 3.77 -14.27 13.42
CA ALA A 76 3.07 -13.15 12.80
C ALA A 76 4.01 -11.97 12.59
N ARG A 77 4.80 -11.61 13.61
CA ARG A 77 5.72 -10.48 13.56
C ARG A 77 6.85 -10.69 12.54
N GLU A 78 7.46 -11.86 12.55
CA GLU A 78 8.54 -12.20 11.61
C GLU A 78 8.05 -12.13 10.15
N TYR A 79 6.94 -12.79 9.85
CA TYR A 79 6.39 -12.79 8.50
C TYR A 79 5.84 -11.43 8.09
N LEU A 80 5.31 -10.64 9.04
CA LEU A 80 4.91 -9.27 8.76
C LEU A 80 6.12 -8.43 8.34
N LEU A 81 7.21 -8.43 9.10
CA LEU A 81 8.42 -7.68 8.75
C LEU A 81 8.98 -8.12 7.40
N ARG A 82 9.05 -9.43 7.16
CA ARG A 82 9.52 -9.99 5.88
C ARG A 82 8.62 -9.59 4.70
N ASN A 83 7.30 -9.61 4.87
CA ASN A 83 6.37 -9.25 3.80
C ASN A 83 6.35 -7.74 3.53
N LEU A 84 6.73 -6.92 4.51
CA LEU A 84 6.79 -5.47 4.39
C LEU A 84 8.10 -4.94 3.79
N ASP A 85 9.16 -5.75 3.73
CA ASP A 85 10.51 -5.36 3.30
C ASP A 85 10.58 -4.82 1.85
N GLY A 86 9.56 -5.11 1.03
CA GLY A 86 9.40 -4.59 -0.34
C GLY A 86 8.46 -3.40 -0.49
N LEU A 87 7.91 -2.87 0.61
CA LEU A 87 6.98 -1.74 0.59
C LEU A 87 7.77 -0.42 0.73
N PRO A 88 7.52 0.60 -0.12
CA PRO A 88 8.24 1.87 -0.04
C PRO A 88 8.05 2.53 1.33
N ASP A 89 9.14 3.04 1.89
CA ASP A 89 9.13 3.76 3.16
C ASP A 89 8.42 5.12 3.02
N ILE A 90 7.14 5.14 3.38
CA ILE A 90 6.29 6.33 3.40
C ILE A 90 6.63 7.33 4.51
N SER A 91 7.50 6.96 5.47
CA SER A 91 7.97 7.87 6.52
C SER A 91 9.12 8.77 6.06
N SER A 92 9.67 8.52 4.87
CA SER A 92 10.66 9.37 4.21
C SER A 92 9.99 10.39 3.26
N PRO A 93 10.00 11.71 3.57
CA PRO A 93 9.37 12.73 2.72
C PRO A 93 10.01 12.86 1.33
N GLU A 94 11.18 12.27 1.12
CA GLU A 94 11.89 12.25 -0.17
C GLU A 94 11.21 11.34 -1.22
N ALA A 95 10.47 10.31 -0.79
CA ALA A 95 9.74 9.42 -1.71
C ALA A 95 8.55 10.11 -2.40
N ILE A 96 7.98 11.15 -1.76
CA ILE A 96 6.85 11.93 -2.29
C ILE A 96 7.36 12.96 -3.34
N THR A 97 8.60 13.44 -3.21
CA THR A 97 9.19 14.43 -4.13
C THR A 97 9.88 13.79 -5.34
N SER A 98 10.31 12.53 -5.24
CA SER A 98 11.07 11.82 -6.28
C SER A 98 10.20 11.28 -7.43
N GLY A 99 8.88 11.08 -7.21
CA GLY A 99 7.92 10.77 -8.28
C GLY A 99 7.76 11.87 -9.34
N ARG A 100 8.32 13.06 -9.11
CA ARG A 100 8.26 14.22 -10.02
C ARG A 100 9.37 14.25 -11.08
N ARG A 101 10.32 13.30 -11.07
CA ARG A 101 11.54 13.38 -11.90
C ARG A 101 11.76 12.25 -12.91
N GLN A 102 10.78 11.41 -13.18
CA GLN A 102 10.92 10.40 -14.23
C GLN A 102 9.63 10.31 -15.06
N CYS A 103 9.49 11.29 -15.96
CA CYS A 103 9.03 11.21 -17.35
C CYS A 103 8.76 12.65 -17.84
#